data_AF-A0A971QP35-F1
#
_entry.id   AF-A0A971QP35-F1
#
_cell.length_a   1.000
_cell.length_b   1.000
_cell.length_c   1.000
_cell.angle_alpha   90.00
_cell.angle_beta   90.00
_cell.angle_gamma   90.00
#
_symmetry.space_group_name_H-M   'P 1'
#
loop_
_entity.id
_entity.type
_entity.pdbx_description
1 polymer ?
#
loop_
_entity_poly.entity_id
_entity_poly.type
_entity_poly.pdbx_seq_one_letter_code
_entity_poly.pdbx_strand_id
1 'polypeptide(L)'
;MDKILNHTETFCFDCKTVHPAVILQRDKRIIGETTCQKKTKEVILSDDADLFLRFRSENILSSSVIPSDRSFFYHYLSVTDLCNSNCPVCAANSGAKKNANHISLQQTEAAAKTALKNHARTVVLLGGEPSMHPQLPEIISCLRGYGLNVWMATNGTVIAENESVLETYIKAGLSKICLQLDTLDPETHEIIRGNQMVREKLKAAKAVTDHGIDLGIVATVIPDNLFQIELLCSELLSWEIPPVSIALQGAAHVGRFASDKGNFITREDIINALSCNSNITGIFKEDFHVIPAIPLLDIYLHPDCAAINLLVKESDQWIRASQLFNWSKFSNLALKSKRITDRKRQRAYLYMIIFRSLNRRGVAFLIRSIMHGNTPRIMLIGAGAFMRTDFPDMSRMQRCVSAVITGDCCNSLCDYYRQQMTKTQPTIHNHSIA
;
A
#
# COMPACT_ATOMS: atom_id res chain seq x y z
N MET A 1 -24.68 20.98 11.85
CA MET A 1 -23.86 21.50 12.97
C MET A 1 -22.55 20.74 12.92
N ASP A 2 -21.44 21.46 12.87
CA ASP A 2 -20.12 20.82 12.73
C ASP A 2 -19.75 20.12 14.03
N LYS A 3 -19.31 18.85 13.92
CA LYS A 3 -18.83 18.06 15.06
C LYS A 3 -17.33 17.87 14.92
N ILE A 4 -16.54 18.49 15.80
CA ILE A 4 -15.10 18.25 15.86
C ILE A 4 -14.86 16.80 16.29
N LEU A 5 -14.09 16.07 15.48
CA LEU A 5 -13.76 14.66 15.69
C LEU A 5 -12.36 14.48 16.28
N ASN A 6 -11.40 15.30 15.85
CA ASN A 6 -10.02 15.22 16.30
C ASN A 6 -9.27 16.54 16.08
N HIS A 7 -8.23 16.78 16.88
CA HIS A 7 -7.24 17.83 16.65
C HIS A 7 -5.94 17.21 16.11
N THR A 8 -5.28 17.87 15.17
CA THR A 8 -3.99 17.45 14.61
C THR A 8 -3.17 18.68 14.23
N GLU A 9 -2.04 18.42 13.60
CA GLU A 9 -1.20 19.42 12.96
C GLU A 9 -1.05 19.09 11.48
N THR A 10 -0.80 20.11 10.67
CA THR A 10 -0.56 19.92 9.24
C THR A 10 0.44 20.92 8.68
N PHE A 11 1.24 20.48 7.73
CA PHE A 11 2.21 21.31 7.03
C PHE A 11 1.51 22.15 5.95
N CYS A 12 1.60 23.47 6.05
CA CYS A 12 1.06 24.39 5.07
C CYS A 12 2.09 24.69 3.97
N PHE A 13 1.74 24.40 2.72
CA PHE A 13 2.61 24.67 1.57
C PHE A 13 2.73 26.17 1.20
N ASP A 14 1.84 27.03 1.70
CA ASP A 14 1.82 28.47 1.37
C ASP A 14 2.77 29.30 2.24
N CYS A 15 3.05 28.86 3.48
CA CYS A 15 3.97 29.51 4.41
C CYS A 15 5.12 28.60 4.86
N LYS A 16 5.10 27.32 4.46
CA LYS A 16 6.14 26.31 4.75
C LYS A 16 6.32 26.04 6.25
N THR A 17 5.27 26.22 7.04
CA THR A 17 5.24 25.95 8.49
C THR A 17 4.12 24.99 8.86
N VAL A 18 4.24 24.37 10.03
CA VAL A 18 3.20 23.50 10.61
C VAL A 18 2.16 24.37 11.31
N HIS A 19 0.89 24.05 11.13
CA HIS A 19 -0.23 24.75 11.75
C HIS A 19 -1.17 23.78 12.48
N PRO A 20 -1.85 24.23 13.55
CA PRO A 20 -2.98 23.51 14.11
C PRO A 20 -4.06 23.27 13.05
N ALA A 21 -4.66 22.09 13.10
CA ALA A 21 -5.74 21.68 12.23
C ALA A 21 -6.77 20.85 13.01
N VAL A 22 -7.99 20.83 12.49
CA VAL A 22 -9.08 20.01 13.04
C VAL A 22 -9.64 19.10 11.96
N ILE A 23 -10.10 17.93 12.39
CA ILE A 23 -10.89 17.03 11.57
C ILE A 23 -12.30 17.09 12.14
N LEU A 24 -13.26 17.49 11.31
CA LEU A 24 -14.65 17.65 11.70
C LEU A 24 -15.59 16.90 10.77
N GLN A 25 -16.75 16.55 11.29
CA GLN A 25 -17.87 16.04 10.52
C GLN A 25 -18.82 17.19 10.21
N ARG A 26 -19.15 17.35 8.93
CA ARG A 26 -20.21 18.24 8.43
C ARG A 26 -21.11 17.42 7.52
N ASP A 27 -22.34 17.19 7.97
CA ASP A 27 -23.30 16.30 7.32
C ASP A 27 -22.71 14.88 7.11
N LYS A 28 -22.67 14.41 5.86
CA LYS A 28 -22.09 13.11 5.47
C LYS A 28 -20.60 13.18 5.17
N ARG A 29 -19.96 14.34 5.30
CA ARG A 29 -18.57 14.56 4.92
C ARG A 29 -17.66 14.65 6.14
N ILE A 30 -16.41 14.25 5.93
CA ILE A 30 -15.30 14.49 6.82
C ILE A 30 -14.42 15.58 6.22
N ILE A 31 -14.19 16.63 6.98
CA ILE A 31 -13.46 17.82 6.54
C ILE A 31 -12.24 17.99 7.42
N GLY A 32 -11.09 18.20 6.78
CA GLY A 32 -9.87 18.70 7.41
C GLY A 32 -9.83 20.21 7.26
N GLU A 33 -9.80 20.92 8.37
CA GLU A 33 -9.70 22.38 8.41
C GLU A 33 -8.35 22.79 9.00
N THR A 34 -7.64 23.67 8.29
CA THR A 34 -6.34 24.22 8.70
C THR A 34 -6.42 25.72 8.78
N THR A 35 -6.00 26.29 9.91
CA THR A 35 -5.92 27.74 10.08
C THR A 35 -4.46 28.19 9.99
N CYS A 36 -4.10 28.78 8.85
CA CYS A 36 -2.81 29.46 8.65
C CYS A 36 -3.01 30.98 8.83
N GLN A 37 -1.97 31.72 9.22
CA GLN A 37 -2.01 33.19 9.39
C GLN A 37 -2.59 33.94 8.17
N LYS A 38 -2.50 33.35 6.97
CA LYS A 38 -2.99 33.93 5.72
C LYS A 38 -4.45 33.60 5.39
N LYS A 39 -4.96 32.43 5.79
CA LYS A 39 -6.30 31.91 5.46
C LYS A 39 -6.61 30.62 6.21
N THR A 40 -7.89 30.37 6.43
CA THR A 40 -8.42 29.04 6.75
C THR A 40 -8.65 28.27 5.45
N LYS A 41 -8.26 26.99 5.43
CA LYS A 41 -8.44 26.10 4.29
C LYS A 41 -9.17 24.85 4.75
N GLU A 42 -10.25 24.51 4.06
CA GLU A 42 -10.97 23.26 4.23
C GLU A 42 -10.66 22.30 3.08
N VAL A 43 -10.58 21.01 3.40
CA VAL A 43 -10.34 19.93 2.46
C VAL A 43 -11.26 18.76 2.81
N ILE A 44 -11.97 18.23 1.83
CA ILE A 44 -12.76 17.00 2.01
C ILE A 44 -11.79 15.82 2.12
N LEU A 45 -11.82 15.14 3.27
CA LEU A 45 -11.04 13.94 3.55
C LEU A 45 -11.80 12.67 3.17
N SER A 46 -13.13 12.69 3.27
CA SER A 46 -14.03 11.63 2.83
C SER A 46 -15.44 12.18 2.64
N ASP A 47 -16.16 11.70 1.62
CA ASP A 47 -17.59 11.94 1.41
C ASP A 47 -18.48 10.88 2.10
N ASP A 48 -17.88 9.90 2.78
CA ASP A 48 -18.55 8.83 3.54
C ASP A 48 -18.11 8.88 5.02
N ALA A 49 -18.77 9.74 5.79
CA ALA A 49 -18.52 9.89 7.22
C ALA A 49 -18.79 8.61 8.02
N ASP A 50 -19.79 7.81 7.63
CA ASP A 50 -20.19 6.62 8.38
C ASP A 50 -19.09 5.56 8.31
N LEU A 51 -18.59 5.27 7.11
CA LEU A 51 -17.50 4.32 6.91
C LEU A 51 -16.19 4.82 7.54
N PHE A 52 -15.88 6.11 7.38
CA PHE A 52 -14.70 6.73 7.98
C PHE A 52 -14.71 6.63 9.52
N LEU A 53 -15.84 6.95 10.16
CA LEU A 53 -15.99 6.89 11.62
C LEU A 53 -15.98 5.45 12.14
N ARG A 54 -16.58 4.49 11.41
CA ARG A 54 -16.48 3.06 11.74
C ARG A 54 -15.02 2.63 11.84
N PHE A 55 -14.22 2.94 10.83
CA PHE A 55 -12.79 2.57 10.83
C PHE A 55 -12.00 3.19 11.96
N ARG A 56 -12.27 4.45 12.32
CA ARG A 56 -11.63 5.06 13.49
C ARG A 56 -12.05 4.40 14.80
N SER A 57 -13.29 3.93 14.91
CA SER A 57 -13.78 3.22 16.11
C SER A 57 -13.14 1.84 16.30
N GLU A 58 -12.72 1.18 15.21
CA GLU A 58 -12.07 -0.13 15.25
C GLU A 58 -10.63 -0.08 15.78
N ASN A 59 -9.95 1.07 15.67
CA ASN A 59 -8.57 1.25 16.13
C ASN A 59 -8.54 2.17 17.36
N ILE A 60 -8.74 1.56 18.53
CA ILE A 60 -8.91 2.21 19.85
C ILE A 60 -7.67 3.02 20.29
N LEU A 61 -6.51 2.89 19.64
CA LEU A 61 -5.33 3.72 19.94
C LEU A 61 -5.43 5.12 19.31
N SER A 62 -6.51 5.83 19.64
CA SER A 62 -6.68 7.25 19.36
C SER A 62 -5.87 8.17 20.29
N SER A 63 -5.04 7.66 21.22
CA SER A 63 -4.26 8.52 22.11
C SER A 63 -2.86 7.99 22.48
N SER A 64 -1.86 8.85 22.22
CA SER A 64 -0.61 9.11 22.95
C SER A 64 0.63 8.22 22.91
N VAL A 65 0.67 7.05 22.26
CA VAL A 65 1.95 6.30 22.12
C VAL A 65 2.40 6.22 20.66
N ILE A 66 3.26 7.15 20.26
CA ILE A 66 4.13 6.98 19.09
C ILE A 66 5.45 6.46 19.65
N PRO A 67 5.85 5.19 19.37
CA PRO A 67 7.14 4.70 19.81
C PRO A 67 8.26 5.59 19.29
N SER A 68 9.18 6.01 20.16
CA SER A 68 10.37 6.79 19.79
C SER A 68 11.31 6.02 18.85
N ASP A 69 11.21 4.69 18.86
CA ASP A 69 11.99 3.75 18.05
C ASP A 69 11.03 2.87 17.22
N ARG A 70 10.47 3.46 16.17
CA ARG A 70 9.43 2.84 15.32
C ARG A 70 10.02 1.81 14.36
N SER A 71 9.35 0.66 14.23
CA SER A 71 9.64 -0.32 13.19
C SER A 71 8.91 0.02 11.89
N PHE A 72 9.66 0.09 10.79
CA PHE A 72 9.06 0.15 9.45
C PHE A 72 9.01 -1.26 8.87
N PHE A 73 7.80 -1.77 8.67
CA PHE A 73 7.58 -3.12 8.17
C PHE A 73 8.05 -3.27 6.72
N TYR A 74 7.77 -2.26 5.90
CA TYR A 74 8.16 -2.18 4.50
C TYR A 74 9.13 -1.02 4.27
N HIS A 75 10.26 -1.31 3.64
CA HIS A 75 11.19 -0.30 3.17
C HIS A 75 11.24 -0.33 1.65
N TYR A 76 10.92 0.79 1.03
CA TYR A 76 11.00 0.97 -0.40
C TYR A 76 12.40 1.49 -0.77
N LEU A 77 13.05 0.80 -1.70
CA LEU A 77 14.36 1.16 -2.22
C LEU A 77 14.25 1.40 -3.72
N SER A 78 14.41 2.67 -4.14
CA SER A 78 14.47 3.01 -5.56
C SER A 78 15.84 2.65 -6.12
N VAL A 79 15.93 1.58 -6.90
CA VAL A 79 17.22 1.08 -7.41
C VAL A 79 17.70 1.87 -8.64
N THR A 80 16.77 2.46 -9.39
CA THR A 80 17.08 3.28 -10.56
C THR A 80 16.01 4.34 -10.78
N ASP A 81 16.32 5.41 -11.50
CA ASP A 81 15.32 6.37 -12.00
C ASP A 81 14.98 6.18 -13.50
N LEU A 82 15.53 5.14 -14.14
CA LEU A 82 15.19 4.72 -15.50
C LEU A 82 13.86 3.96 -15.51
N CYS A 83 12.99 4.29 -16.45
CA CYS A 83 11.79 3.51 -16.74
C CYS A 83 11.62 3.38 -18.25
N ASN A 84 11.15 2.22 -18.70
CA ASN A 84 10.73 1.97 -20.08
C ASN A 84 9.25 2.36 -20.32
N SER A 85 8.62 3.07 -19.39
CA SER A 85 7.26 3.63 -19.49
C SER A 85 7.24 5.09 -19.06
N ASN A 86 6.24 5.85 -19.52
CA ASN A 86 6.08 7.27 -19.22
C ASN A 86 4.69 7.61 -18.65
N CYS A 87 4.28 6.90 -17.60
CA CYS A 87 2.91 6.95 -17.08
C CYS A 87 2.46 8.37 -16.68
N PRO A 88 1.25 8.81 -17.06
CA PRO A 88 0.64 10.05 -16.56
C PRO A 88 0.56 10.11 -15.03
N VAL A 89 0.21 8.99 -14.36
CA VAL A 89 0.07 8.95 -12.89
C VAL A 89 1.39 8.79 -12.11
N CYS A 90 2.55 8.96 -12.75
CA CYS A 90 3.84 8.62 -12.13
C CYS A 90 4.23 9.60 -11.00
N ALA A 91 4.20 9.08 -9.77
CA ALA A 91 4.61 9.82 -8.58
C ALA A 91 6.11 10.17 -8.57
N ALA A 92 6.97 9.33 -9.15
CA ALA A 92 8.43 9.51 -9.17
C ALA A 92 8.93 10.38 -10.35
N ASN A 93 8.03 10.76 -11.27
CA ASN A 93 8.40 11.40 -12.54
C ASN A 93 9.50 10.65 -13.32
N SER A 94 9.48 9.31 -13.28
CA SER A 94 10.43 8.45 -13.98
C SER A 94 10.09 8.31 -15.47
N GLY A 95 11.07 7.93 -16.28
CA GLY A 95 10.91 7.76 -17.72
C GLY A 95 12.21 7.34 -18.38
N ALA A 96 12.23 7.32 -19.71
CA ALA A 96 13.45 7.05 -20.46
C ALA A 96 14.46 8.19 -20.24
N LYS A 97 15.69 7.84 -19.86
CA LYS A 97 16.77 8.78 -19.57
C LYS A 97 18.07 8.27 -20.17
N LYS A 98 18.85 9.15 -20.81
CA LYS A 98 20.17 8.80 -21.36
C LYS A 98 21.19 8.50 -20.25
N ASN A 99 21.20 9.32 -19.20
CA ASN A 99 22.09 9.19 -18.05
C ASN A 99 21.23 8.89 -16.82
N ALA A 100 20.68 7.67 -16.77
CA ALA A 100 19.93 7.23 -15.62
C ALA A 100 20.84 6.97 -14.42
N ASN A 101 20.31 7.22 -13.24
CA ASN A 101 20.96 6.88 -11.99
C ASN A 101 20.62 5.43 -11.64
N HIS A 102 21.65 4.69 -11.25
CA HIS A 102 21.58 3.32 -10.76
C HIS A 102 22.30 3.27 -9.42
N ILE A 103 21.67 2.67 -8.40
CA ILE A 103 22.37 2.52 -7.13
C ILE A 103 23.49 1.48 -7.27
N SER A 104 24.64 1.73 -6.68
CA SER A 104 25.72 0.74 -6.64
C SER A 104 25.41 -0.37 -5.64
N LEU A 105 26.15 -1.48 -5.73
CA LEU A 105 26.09 -2.53 -4.70
C LEU A 105 26.54 -2.02 -3.32
N GLN A 106 27.47 -1.07 -3.26
CA GLN A 106 27.87 -0.43 -2.01
C GLN A 106 26.71 0.39 -1.40
N GLN A 107 25.96 1.13 -2.23
CA GLN A 107 24.77 1.85 -1.76
C GLN A 107 23.65 0.89 -1.36
N THR A 108 23.53 -0.25 -2.05
CA THR A 108 22.60 -1.32 -1.67
C THR A 108 22.93 -1.91 -0.30
N GLU A 109 24.21 -2.14 -0.03
CA GLU A 109 24.69 -2.62 1.27
C GLU A 109 24.39 -1.61 2.40
N ALA A 110 24.63 -0.32 2.14
CA ALA A 110 24.28 0.75 3.07
C ALA A 110 22.76 0.80 3.32
N ALA A 111 21.95 0.67 2.27
CA ALA A 111 20.50 0.58 2.39
C ALA A 111 20.05 -0.64 3.20
N ALA A 112 20.69 -1.80 3.03
CA ALA A 112 20.41 -3.01 3.81
C ALA A 112 20.66 -2.79 5.31
N LYS A 113 21.80 -2.18 5.67
CA LYS A 113 22.15 -1.82 7.05
C LYS A 113 21.16 -0.83 7.64
N THR A 114 20.77 0.19 6.86
CA THR A 114 19.74 1.17 7.26
C THR A 114 18.39 0.50 7.48
N ALA A 115 17.97 -0.41 6.60
CA ALA A 115 16.73 -1.16 6.76
C ALA A 115 16.74 -1.98 8.07
N LEU A 116 17.81 -2.73 8.33
CA LEU A 116 17.94 -3.52 9.57
C LEU A 116 17.95 -2.66 10.83
N LYS A 117 18.65 -1.52 10.81
CA LYS A 117 18.65 -0.54 11.91
C LYS A 117 17.25 -0.02 12.22
N ASN A 118 16.39 0.08 11.21
CA ASN A 118 14.99 0.49 11.34
C ASN A 118 14.01 -0.71 11.41
N HIS A 119 14.52 -1.89 11.82
CA HIS A 119 13.76 -3.11 12.05
C HIS A 119 12.98 -3.64 10.84
N ALA A 120 13.44 -3.32 9.62
CA ALA A 120 12.86 -3.85 8.39
C ALA A 120 12.78 -5.37 8.40
N ARG A 121 11.68 -5.87 7.86
CA ARG A 121 11.57 -7.29 7.49
C ARG A 121 11.64 -7.49 5.99
N THR A 122 11.19 -6.48 5.24
CA THR A 122 11.03 -6.57 3.80
C THR A 122 11.52 -5.28 3.16
N VAL A 123 12.36 -5.44 2.14
CA VAL A 123 12.71 -4.38 1.20
C VAL A 123 11.92 -4.63 -0.07
N VAL A 124 11.19 -3.60 -0.50
CA VAL A 124 10.45 -3.58 -1.77
C VAL A 124 11.29 -2.76 -2.74
N LEU A 125 11.82 -3.42 -3.77
CA LEU A 125 12.54 -2.78 -4.84
C LEU A 125 11.55 -2.00 -5.71
N LEU A 126 11.80 -0.70 -5.82
CA LEU A 126 11.12 0.25 -6.71
C LEU A 126 12.14 0.86 -7.68
N GLY A 127 11.70 1.79 -8.51
CA GLY A 127 12.56 2.65 -9.30
C GLY A 127 11.76 3.65 -10.12
N GLY A 128 12.27 3.96 -11.31
CA GLY A 128 11.41 3.90 -12.48
C GLY A 128 10.89 2.47 -12.65
N GLU A 129 11.64 1.60 -13.34
CA GLU A 129 11.36 0.17 -13.43
C GLU A 129 12.58 -0.63 -12.94
N PRO A 130 12.48 -1.41 -11.84
CA PRO A 130 13.60 -2.18 -11.30
C PRO A 130 14.30 -3.08 -12.31
N SER A 131 13.54 -3.74 -13.20
CA SER A 131 14.10 -4.63 -14.23
C SER A 131 14.99 -3.93 -15.26
N MET A 132 15.04 -2.58 -15.26
CA MET A 132 15.98 -1.80 -16.05
C MET A 132 17.36 -1.64 -15.39
N HIS A 133 17.53 -2.13 -14.14
CA HIS A 133 18.81 -2.06 -13.45
C HIS A 133 19.73 -3.22 -13.88
N PRO A 134 20.96 -2.94 -14.38
CA PRO A 134 21.82 -3.98 -14.95
C PRO A 134 22.30 -5.01 -13.92
N GLN A 135 22.41 -4.60 -12.64
CA GLN A 135 22.84 -5.46 -11.53
C GLN A 135 21.69 -5.85 -10.58
N LEU A 136 20.46 -5.94 -11.10
CA LEU A 136 19.29 -6.26 -10.26
C LEU A 136 19.43 -7.60 -9.51
N PRO A 137 19.89 -8.72 -10.13
CA PRO A 137 20.11 -9.97 -9.41
C PRO A 137 21.09 -9.85 -8.25
N GLU A 138 22.18 -9.11 -8.42
CA GLU A 138 23.18 -8.87 -7.39
C GLU A 138 22.63 -8.01 -6.25
N ILE A 139 21.77 -7.03 -6.55
CA ILE A 139 21.04 -6.24 -5.54
C ILE A 139 20.13 -7.14 -4.71
N ILE A 140 19.34 -8.01 -5.36
CA ILE A 140 18.46 -8.97 -4.70
C ILE A 140 19.29 -9.88 -3.78
N SER A 141 20.35 -10.49 -4.31
CA SER A 141 21.24 -11.38 -3.57
C SER A 141 21.91 -10.69 -2.37
N CYS A 142 22.37 -9.44 -2.56
CA CYS A 142 22.93 -8.61 -1.48
C CYS A 142 21.93 -8.44 -0.33
N LEU A 143 20.72 -7.97 -0.62
CA LEU A 143 19.69 -7.76 0.40
C LEU A 143 19.29 -9.08 1.10
N ARG A 144 19.23 -10.19 0.34
CA ARG A 144 18.99 -11.52 0.90
C ARG A 144 20.10 -12.00 1.82
N GLY A 145 21.36 -11.69 1.51
CA GLY A 145 22.51 -11.97 2.38
C GLY A 145 22.41 -11.31 3.76
N TYR A 146 21.69 -10.18 3.85
CA TYR A 146 21.36 -9.50 5.12
C TYR A 146 20.12 -10.06 5.85
N GLY A 147 19.50 -11.13 5.33
CA GLY A 147 18.33 -11.78 5.94
C GLY A 147 17.00 -11.02 5.76
N LEU A 148 16.96 -10.06 4.85
CA LEU A 148 15.76 -9.30 4.47
C LEU A 148 14.94 -10.09 3.45
N ASN A 149 13.61 -10.03 3.51
CA ASN A 149 12.79 -10.46 2.37
C ASN A 149 12.85 -9.41 1.27
N VAL A 150 12.92 -9.84 0.01
CA VAL A 150 13.01 -8.94 -1.14
C VAL A 150 11.79 -9.13 -2.02
N TRP A 151 11.02 -8.05 -2.14
CA TRP A 151 9.89 -7.95 -3.06
C TRP A 151 10.25 -6.98 -4.17
N MET A 152 9.63 -7.10 -5.34
CA MET A 152 9.85 -6.18 -6.45
C MET A 152 8.51 -5.64 -6.97
N ALA A 153 8.36 -4.31 -7.00
CA ALA A 153 7.25 -3.68 -7.69
C ALA A 153 7.66 -3.38 -9.14
N THR A 154 6.93 -3.92 -10.11
CA THR A 154 7.32 -3.88 -11.52
C THR A 154 6.10 -3.61 -12.40
N ASN A 155 6.33 -2.97 -13.54
CA ASN A 155 5.37 -2.89 -14.63
C ASN A 155 5.23 -4.23 -15.38
N GLY A 156 6.14 -5.19 -15.17
CA GLY A 156 6.06 -6.55 -15.72
C GLY A 156 6.40 -6.70 -17.19
N THR A 157 6.74 -5.64 -17.94
CA THR A 157 6.96 -5.75 -19.39
C THR A 157 8.17 -6.62 -19.71
N VAL A 158 9.27 -6.49 -18.95
CA VAL A 158 10.47 -7.32 -19.13
C VAL A 158 10.17 -8.80 -18.88
N ILE A 159 9.31 -9.09 -17.89
CA ILE A 159 8.87 -10.46 -17.59
C ILE A 159 7.99 -10.99 -18.74
N ALA A 160 7.08 -10.18 -19.26
CA ALA A 160 6.23 -10.54 -20.39
C ALA A 160 7.04 -10.81 -21.67
N GLU A 161 8.11 -10.05 -21.90
CA GLU A 161 9.01 -10.22 -23.04
C GLU A 161 9.90 -11.47 -22.87
N ASN A 162 10.45 -11.68 -21.68
CA ASN A 162 11.34 -12.80 -21.38
C ASN A 162 11.07 -13.36 -19.98
N GLU A 163 10.28 -14.44 -19.92
CA GLU A 163 9.90 -15.07 -18.64
C GLU A 163 11.10 -15.69 -17.91
N SER A 164 12.16 -16.10 -18.63
CA SER A 164 13.35 -16.72 -18.02
C SER A 164 14.10 -15.81 -17.04
N VAL A 165 13.89 -14.49 -17.10
CA VAL A 165 14.48 -13.56 -16.12
C VAL A 165 13.98 -13.83 -14.70
N LEU A 166 12.77 -14.38 -14.55
CA LEU A 166 12.21 -14.77 -13.27
C LEU A 166 13.07 -15.82 -12.58
N GLU A 167 13.59 -16.81 -13.31
CA GLU A 167 14.49 -17.81 -12.73
C GLU A 167 15.73 -17.16 -12.12
N THR A 168 16.31 -16.17 -12.80
CA THR A 168 17.49 -15.43 -12.31
C THR A 168 17.13 -14.65 -11.04
N TYR A 169 15.98 -13.97 -11.01
CA TYR A 169 15.54 -13.22 -9.83
C TYR A 169 15.21 -14.13 -8.65
N ILE A 170 14.55 -15.27 -8.90
CA ILE A 170 14.23 -16.30 -7.89
C ILE A 170 15.51 -16.92 -7.32
N LYS A 171 16.48 -17.29 -8.18
CA LYS A 171 17.78 -17.81 -7.76
C LYS A 171 18.56 -16.79 -6.91
N ALA A 172 18.45 -15.50 -7.21
CA ALA A 172 18.99 -14.43 -6.38
C ALA A 172 18.24 -14.26 -5.04
N GLY A 173 17.04 -14.83 -4.92
CA GLY A 173 16.25 -14.89 -3.69
C GLY A 173 15.08 -13.89 -3.63
N LEU A 174 14.61 -13.40 -4.77
CA LEU A 174 13.35 -12.65 -4.85
C LEU A 174 12.19 -13.54 -4.36
N SER A 175 11.35 -13.02 -3.47
CA SER A 175 10.28 -13.83 -2.85
C SER A 175 8.86 -13.40 -3.22
N LYS A 176 8.67 -12.22 -3.80
CA LYS A 176 7.35 -11.75 -4.26
C LYS A 176 7.47 -10.73 -5.38
N ILE A 177 6.57 -10.83 -6.35
CA ILE A 177 6.32 -9.80 -7.37
C ILE A 177 5.07 -9.00 -6.99
N CYS A 178 5.19 -7.68 -7.00
CA CYS A 178 4.09 -6.74 -6.89
C CYS A 178 3.85 -6.14 -8.29
N LEU A 179 3.03 -6.80 -9.10
CA LEU A 179 2.78 -6.42 -10.49
C LEU A 179 1.77 -5.27 -10.57
N GLN A 180 2.11 -4.24 -11.34
CA GLN A 180 1.17 -3.20 -11.71
C GLN A 180 0.11 -3.74 -12.68
N LEU A 181 -1.16 -3.68 -12.28
CA LEU A 181 -2.33 -3.96 -13.11
C LEU A 181 -3.53 -3.18 -12.55
N ASP A 182 -3.91 -2.10 -13.23
CA ASP A 182 -4.90 -1.15 -12.72
C ASP A 182 -6.31 -1.36 -13.28
N THR A 183 -6.40 -2.05 -14.40
CA THR A 183 -7.61 -2.28 -15.17
C THR A 183 -7.35 -3.41 -16.18
N LEU A 184 -8.43 -4.02 -16.67
CA LEU A 184 -8.44 -4.97 -17.78
C LEU A 184 -8.78 -4.29 -19.12
N ASP A 185 -9.14 -3.00 -19.10
CA ASP A 185 -9.49 -2.23 -20.28
C ASP A 185 -8.27 -1.48 -20.84
N PRO A 186 -7.86 -1.75 -22.10
CA PRO A 186 -6.71 -1.10 -22.73
C PRO A 186 -6.81 0.43 -22.78
N GLU A 187 -7.99 1.00 -23.07
CA GLU A 187 -8.17 2.44 -23.18
C GLU A 187 -7.97 3.13 -21.82
N THR A 188 -8.57 2.57 -20.77
CA THR A 188 -8.36 3.03 -19.39
C THR A 188 -6.89 2.86 -18.96
N HIS A 189 -6.22 1.78 -19.38
CA HIS A 189 -4.79 1.59 -19.12
C HIS A 189 -3.95 2.68 -19.81
N GLU A 190 -4.33 3.14 -21.00
CA GLU A 190 -3.65 4.23 -21.69
C GLU A 190 -3.80 5.56 -20.95
N ILE A 191 -4.98 5.87 -20.40
CA ILE A 191 -5.18 7.06 -19.57
C ILE A 191 -4.25 7.04 -18.34
N ILE A 192 -4.14 5.89 -17.67
CA ILE A 192 -3.37 5.77 -16.41
C ILE A 192 -1.86 5.67 -16.68
N ARG A 193 -1.46 4.91 -17.70
CA ARG A 193 -0.07 4.45 -17.93
C ARG A 193 0.56 4.95 -19.24
N GLY A 194 -0.21 5.59 -20.11
CA GLY A 194 0.27 6.15 -21.38
C GLY A 194 0.57 5.09 -22.44
N ASN A 195 0.00 3.89 -22.32
CA ASN A 195 0.10 2.78 -23.28
C ASN A 195 -1.01 1.74 -23.04
N GLN A 196 -1.20 0.80 -23.96
CA GLN A 196 -2.24 -0.23 -23.93
C GLN A 196 -1.69 -1.63 -23.58
N MET A 197 -0.83 -1.75 -22.56
CA MET A 197 -0.08 -2.98 -22.28
C MET A 197 -0.81 -4.03 -21.40
N VAL A 198 -2.15 -4.04 -21.38
CA VAL A 198 -2.91 -4.97 -20.51
C VAL A 198 -2.55 -6.43 -20.79
N ARG A 199 -2.39 -6.80 -22.07
CA ARG A 199 -2.03 -8.16 -22.49
C ARG A 199 -0.69 -8.60 -21.90
N GLU A 200 0.30 -7.71 -21.91
CA GLU A 200 1.63 -7.94 -21.35
C GLU A 200 1.55 -8.10 -19.83
N LYS A 201 0.69 -7.34 -19.14
CA LYS A 201 0.47 -7.53 -17.70
C LYS A 201 -0.09 -8.92 -17.40
N LEU A 202 -1.08 -9.37 -18.17
CA LEU A 202 -1.67 -10.71 -17.99
C LEU A 202 -0.64 -11.82 -18.28
N LYS A 203 0.19 -11.65 -19.31
CA LYS A 203 1.29 -12.58 -19.61
C LYS A 203 2.30 -12.62 -18.47
N ALA A 204 2.73 -11.47 -17.95
CA ALA A 204 3.63 -11.39 -16.82
C ALA A 204 3.02 -12.02 -15.56
N ALA A 205 1.76 -11.76 -15.26
CA ALA A 205 1.05 -12.34 -14.13
C ALA A 205 1.06 -13.87 -14.19
N LYS A 206 0.73 -14.43 -15.37
CA LYS A 206 0.77 -15.88 -15.60
C LYS A 206 2.19 -16.44 -15.43
N ALA A 207 3.19 -15.80 -16.02
CA ALA A 207 4.58 -16.23 -15.90
C ALA A 207 5.02 -16.29 -14.42
N VAL A 208 4.67 -15.28 -13.62
CA VAL A 208 4.95 -15.23 -12.18
C VAL A 208 4.30 -16.40 -11.46
N THR A 209 3.02 -16.66 -11.70
CA THR A 209 2.31 -17.78 -11.05
C THR A 209 2.84 -19.15 -11.47
N ASP A 210 3.19 -19.33 -12.74
CA ASP A 210 3.71 -20.59 -13.28
C ASP A 210 5.10 -20.94 -12.70
N HIS A 211 5.89 -19.91 -12.34
CA HIS A 211 7.19 -20.08 -11.66
C HIS A 211 7.05 -20.28 -10.13
N GLY A 212 5.84 -20.28 -9.58
CA GLY A 212 5.57 -20.57 -8.17
C GLY A 212 6.03 -19.51 -7.18
N ILE A 213 6.26 -18.26 -7.63
CA ILE A 213 6.54 -17.12 -6.75
C ILE A 213 5.23 -16.39 -6.41
N ASP A 214 5.16 -15.80 -5.22
CA ASP A 214 3.99 -15.04 -4.79
C ASP A 214 3.74 -13.85 -5.74
N LEU A 215 2.53 -13.79 -6.31
CA LEU A 215 2.04 -12.66 -7.09
C LEU A 215 1.16 -11.77 -6.21
N GLY A 216 1.48 -10.49 -6.12
CA GLY A 216 0.58 -9.44 -5.67
C GLY A 216 0.23 -8.51 -6.82
N ILE A 217 -1.03 -8.11 -6.93
CA ILE A 217 -1.46 -7.05 -7.83
C ILE A 217 -1.46 -5.72 -7.08
N VAL A 218 -0.92 -4.68 -7.72
CA VAL A 218 -0.97 -3.30 -7.24
C VAL A 218 -1.68 -2.46 -8.30
N ALA A 219 -2.85 -1.95 -7.95
CA ALA A 219 -3.66 -1.08 -8.81
C ALA A 219 -3.66 0.34 -8.25
N THR A 220 -3.26 1.29 -9.09
CA THR A 220 -3.47 2.71 -8.88
C THR A 220 -4.90 3.06 -9.30
N VAL A 221 -5.66 3.66 -8.38
CA VAL A 221 -7.05 4.03 -8.61
C VAL A 221 -7.15 5.55 -8.81
N ILE A 222 -7.78 5.93 -9.90
CA ILE A 222 -8.17 7.29 -10.26
C ILE A 222 -9.66 7.29 -10.65
N PRO A 223 -10.33 8.44 -10.84
CA PRO A 223 -11.73 8.47 -11.24
C PRO A 223 -12.05 7.59 -12.46
N ASP A 224 -11.15 7.57 -13.45
CA ASP A 224 -11.33 6.88 -14.72
C ASP A 224 -11.38 5.34 -14.63
N ASN A 225 -10.82 4.73 -13.58
CA ASN A 225 -10.94 3.27 -13.36
C ASN A 225 -11.69 2.88 -12.11
N LEU A 226 -12.19 3.84 -11.31
CA LEU A 226 -12.86 3.55 -10.04
C LEU A 226 -14.03 2.58 -10.22
N PHE A 227 -14.84 2.75 -11.27
CA PHE A 227 -15.98 1.88 -11.56
C PHE A 227 -15.60 0.48 -12.08
N GLN A 228 -14.33 0.25 -12.41
CA GLN A 228 -13.83 -1.02 -12.98
C GLN A 228 -13.16 -1.92 -11.94
N ILE A 229 -12.83 -1.41 -10.75
CA ILE A 229 -12.04 -2.17 -9.77
C ILE A 229 -12.77 -3.40 -9.23
N GLU A 230 -14.10 -3.37 -9.16
CA GLU A 230 -14.90 -4.53 -8.75
C GLU A 230 -14.75 -5.68 -9.77
N LEU A 231 -14.86 -5.36 -11.07
CA LEU A 231 -14.66 -6.32 -12.15
C LEU A 231 -13.22 -6.86 -12.14
N LEU A 232 -12.22 -5.98 -11.99
CA LEU A 232 -10.82 -6.39 -11.88
C LEU A 232 -10.62 -7.39 -10.73
N CYS A 233 -11.15 -7.10 -9.54
CA CYS A 233 -11.06 -8.01 -8.40
C CYS A 233 -11.78 -9.34 -8.65
N SER A 234 -12.98 -9.31 -9.22
CA SER A 234 -13.75 -10.51 -9.55
C SER A 234 -12.99 -11.42 -10.54
N GLU A 235 -12.40 -10.83 -11.58
CA GLU A 235 -11.59 -11.55 -12.56
C GLU A 235 -10.37 -12.19 -11.88
N LEU A 236 -9.60 -11.42 -11.10
CA LEU A 236 -8.41 -11.91 -10.40
C LEU A 236 -8.71 -13.05 -9.41
N LEU A 237 -9.90 -13.03 -8.79
CA LEU A 237 -10.35 -14.09 -7.89
C LEU A 237 -10.71 -15.38 -8.64
N SER A 238 -11.10 -15.27 -9.91
CA SER A 238 -11.49 -16.41 -10.76
C SER A 238 -10.31 -17.16 -11.36
N TRP A 239 -9.11 -16.57 -11.32
CA TRP A 239 -7.90 -17.21 -11.84
C TRP A 239 -7.60 -18.55 -11.15
N GLU A 240 -7.08 -19.50 -11.92
CA GLU A 240 -6.66 -20.82 -11.43
C GLU A 240 -5.64 -20.69 -10.30
N ILE A 241 -4.62 -19.85 -10.53
CA ILE A 241 -3.66 -19.40 -9.52
C ILE A 241 -3.89 -17.90 -9.29
N PRO A 242 -4.77 -17.54 -8.34
CA PRO A 242 -5.04 -16.14 -8.03
C PRO A 242 -3.85 -15.51 -7.30
N PRO A 243 -3.69 -14.18 -7.35
CA PRO A 243 -2.67 -13.51 -6.58
C PRO A 243 -2.86 -13.75 -5.07
N VAL A 244 -1.81 -13.58 -4.27
CA VAL A 244 -1.91 -13.64 -2.80
C VAL A 244 -2.44 -12.33 -2.21
N SER A 245 -2.40 -11.24 -2.99
CA SER A 245 -2.90 -9.93 -2.57
C SER A 245 -3.28 -9.04 -3.75
N ILE A 246 -4.31 -8.22 -3.57
CA ILE A 246 -4.68 -7.10 -4.45
C ILE A 246 -4.63 -5.83 -3.61
N ALA A 247 -3.74 -4.90 -3.95
CA ALA A 247 -3.62 -3.61 -3.28
C ALA A 247 -4.16 -2.51 -4.20
N LEU A 248 -5.33 -1.98 -3.87
CA LEU A 248 -5.98 -0.87 -4.56
C LEU A 248 -5.62 0.41 -3.82
N GLN A 249 -4.93 1.32 -4.53
CA GLN A 249 -4.33 2.49 -3.93
C GLN A 249 -4.72 3.73 -4.74
N GLY A 250 -5.49 4.64 -4.13
CA GLY A 250 -5.77 5.95 -4.74
C GLY A 250 -4.46 6.66 -5.10
N ALA A 251 -4.39 7.28 -6.29
CA ALA A 251 -3.16 7.88 -6.80
C ALA A 251 -2.56 8.95 -5.86
N ALA A 252 -1.24 8.99 -5.77
CA ALA A 252 -0.55 10.07 -5.06
C ALA A 252 -0.59 11.34 -5.92
N HIS A 253 -1.02 12.46 -5.35
CA HIS A 253 -1.12 13.73 -6.09
C HIS A 253 0.25 14.44 -6.23
N VAL A 254 1.28 13.72 -6.65
CA VAL A 254 2.69 14.17 -6.74
C VAL A 254 3.28 13.77 -8.09
N GLY A 255 4.47 14.28 -8.42
CA GLY A 255 5.12 13.98 -9.69
C GLY A 255 4.28 14.48 -10.87
N ARG A 256 3.98 13.60 -11.83
CA ARG A 256 3.18 13.94 -13.01
C ARG A 256 1.67 14.03 -12.75
N PHE A 257 1.21 13.53 -11.60
CA PHE A 257 -0.20 13.56 -11.20
C PHE A 257 -0.50 14.66 -10.17
N ALA A 258 0.12 15.83 -10.33
CA ALA A 258 0.01 16.90 -9.34
C ALA A 258 -1.35 17.61 -9.42
N SER A 259 -2.18 17.40 -8.39
CA SER A 259 -3.33 18.21 -7.93
C SER A 259 -4.22 18.90 -8.99
N ASP A 260 -5.21 18.18 -9.50
CA ASP A 260 -6.54 18.76 -9.78
C ASP A 260 -7.50 18.45 -8.63
N LYS A 261 -8.23 19.47 -8.16
CA LYS A 261 -9.05 19.46 -6.93
C LYS A 261 -10.24 18.47 -6.94
N GLY A 262 -10.47 17.73 -8.04
CA GLY A 262 -11.58 16.78 -8.20
C GLY A 262 -11.19 15.31 -8.33
N ASN A 263 -9.89 14.98 -8.45
CA ASN A 263 -9.48 13.63 -8.85
C ASN A 263 -8.97 12.76 -7.70
N PHE A 264 -9.10 13.21 -6.45
CA PHE A 264 -8.60 12.47 -5.30
C PHE A 264 -9.54 11.34 -4.94
N ILE A 265 -9.02 10.12 -4.96
CA ILE A 265 -9.73 8.91 -4.56
C ILE A 265 -9.42 8.60 -3.10
N THR A 266 -10.46 8.55 -2.28
CA THR A 266 -10.38 8.15 -0.87
C THR A 266 -10.41 6.63 -0.75
N ARG A 267 -10.08 6.12 0.45
CA ARG A 267 -10.24 4.69 0.74
C ARG A 267 -11.72 4.30 0.67
N GLU A 268 -12.59 5.16 1.20
CA GLU A 268 -14.03 4.94 1.23
C GLU A 268 -14.59 4.81 -0.19
N ASP A 269 -14.14 5.64 -1.13
CA ASP A 269 -14.53 5.54 -2.55
C ASP A 269 -14.18 4.18 -3.14
N ILE A 270 -12.97 3.69 -2.89
CA ILE A 270 -12.51 2.37 -3.34
C ILE A 270 -13.39 1.26 -2.75
N ILE A 271 -13.69 1.31 -1.45
CA ILE A 271 -14.49 0.27 -0.78
C ILE A 271 -15.93 0.28 -1.27
N ASN A 272 -16.50 1.47 -1.47
CA ASN A 272 -17.84 1.63 -2.00
C ASN A 272 -17.92 1.08 -3.42
N ALA A 273 -16.96 1.41 -4.29
CA ALA A 273 -16.89 0.87 -5.65
C ALA A 273 -16.71 -0.65 -5.69
N LEU A 274 -15.90 -1.23 -4.80
CA LEU A 274 -15.74 -2.70 -4.70
C LEU A 274 -16.99 -3.44 -4.24
N SER A 275 -17.87 -2.77 -3.52
CA SER A 275 -19.03 -3.38 -2.87
C SER A 275 -20.34 -3.08 -3.59
N CYS A 276 -20.29 -2.39 -4.74
CA CYS A 276 -21.46 -1.98 -5.52
C CYS A 276 -22.35 -3.16 -5.93
N ASN A 277 -21.74 -4.28 -6.36
CA ASN A 277 -22.44 -5.50 -6.73
C ASN A 277 -22.06 -6.67 -5.80
N SER A 278 -21.95 -6.39 -4.49
CA SER A 278 -21.53 -7.35 -3.46
C SER A 278 -22.24 -8.70 -3.47
N ASN A 279 -23.52 -8.76 -3.90
CA ASN A 279 -24.25 -10.02 -4.04
C ASN A 279 -23.74 -10.92 -5.16
N ILE A 280 -23.09 -10.34 -6.18
CA ILE A 280 -22.48 -11.04 -7.31
C ILE A 280 -21.03 -11.36 -6.99
N THR A 281 -20.27 -10.41 -6.47
CA THR A 281 -18.82 -10.55 -6.25
C THR A 281 -18.45 -11.20 -4.92
N GLY A 282 -19.37 -11.22 -3.95
CA GLY A 282 -19.12 -11.73 -2.60
C GLY A 282 -18.22 -10.80 -1.76
N ILE A 283 -17.93 -9.59 -2.25
CA ILE A 283 -17.12 -8.57 -1.56
C ILE A 283 -18.07 -7.57 -0.91
N PHE A 284 -18.11 -7.56 0.42
CA PHE A 284 -19.00 -6.68 1.19
C PHE A 284 -18.19 -5.62 1.94
N LYS A 285 -18.75 -4.41 2.04
CA LYS A 285 -18.13 -3.27 2.74
C LYS A 285 -17.90 -3.56 4.23
N GLU A 286 -18.77 -4.35 4.85
CA GLU A 286 -18.71 -4.71 6.27
C GLU A 286 -17.51 -5.59 6.60
N ASP A 287 -16.97 -6.32 5.62
CA ASP A 287 -15.83 -7.22 5.79
C ASP A 287 -14.47 -6.51 5.61
N PHE A 288 -14.49 -5.22 5.25
CA PHE A 288 -13.30 -4.38 5.33
C PHE A 288 -13.08 -3.93 6.76
N HIS A 289 -11.83 -4.01 7.21
CA HIS A 289 -11.41 -3.59 8.53
C HIS A 289 -10.06 -2.86 8.49
N VAL A 290 -9.85 -1.91 9.39
CA VAL A 290 -8.52 -1.31 9.57
C VAL A 290 -7.60 -2.26 10.32
N ILE A 291 -6.31 -2.24 9.99
CA ILE A 291 -5.32 -3.02 10.74
C ILE A 291 -5.26 -2.44 12.17
N PRO A 292 -5.61 -3.21 13.22
CA PRO A 292 -5.51 -2.73 14.60
C PRO A 292 -4.04 -2.55 14.94
N ALA A 293 -3.73 -1.81 16.01
CA ALA A 293 -2.36 -1.85 16.50
C ALA A 293 -2.02 -3.26 17.02
N ILE A 294 -0.83 -3.71 16.68
CA ILE A 294 -0.30 -5.03 17.05
C ILE A 294 1.07 -4.80 17.70
N PRO A 295 1.13 -4.45 19.00
CA PRO A 295 2.40 -4.21 19.71
C PRO A 295 3.39 -5.38 19.59
N LEU A 296 2.90 -6.63 19.55
CA LEU A 296 3.69 -7.83 19.28
C LEU A 296 4.60 -7.72 18.06
N LEU A 297 4.10 -7.05 17.00
CA LEU A 297 4.79 -6.86 15.73
C LEU A 297 5.32 -5.44 15.56
N ASP A 298 5.14 -4.58 16.57
CA ASP A 298 5.48 -3.16 16.52
C ASP A 298 4.73 -2.40 15.40
N ILE A 299 3.47 -2.78 15.15
CA ILE A 299 2.61 -2.18 14.12
C ILE A 299 1.61 -1.23 14.78
N TYR A 300 1.67 0.05 14.40
CA TYR A 300 0.78 1.10 14.90
C TYR A 300 0.22 1.93 13.73
N LEU A 301 -0.32 1.26 12.71
CA LEU A 301 -0.83 1.93 11.52
C LEU A 301 -1.98 2.89 11.87
N HIS A 302 -1.94 4.10 11.31
CA HIS A 302 -3.04 5.05 11.45
C HIS A 302 -4.31 4.49 10.80
N PRO A 303 -5.50 4.58 11.45
CA PRO A 303 -6.73 4.00 10.91
C PRO A 303 -7.02 4.51 9.50
N ASP A 304 -6.78 5.78 9.19
CA ASP A 304 -7.05 6.37 7.88
C ASP A 304 -6.09 5.93 6.74
N CYS A 305 -5.10 5.08 7.01
CA CYS A 305 -4.12 4.69 5.99
C CYS A 305 -4.67 3.67 4.98
N ALA A 306 -5.30 2.60 5.49
CA ALA A 306 -5.79 1.50 4.68
C ALA A 306 -6.82 0.67 5.46
N ALA A 307 -7.71 0.00 4.73
CA ALA A 307 -8.51 -1.10 5.24
C ALA A 307 -8.26 -2.35 4.41
N ILE A 308 -8.46 -3.52 5.01
CA ILE A 308 -8.21 -4.82 4.39
C ILE A 308 -9.47 -5.68 4.48
N ASN A 309 -9.69 -6.48 3.44
CA ASN A 309 -10.64 -7.57 3.39
C ASN A 309 -9.86 -8.87 3.17
N LEU A 310 -10.15 -9.88 3.97
CA LEU A 310 -9.51 -11.19 3.90
C LEU A 310 -10.52 -12.21 3.39
N LEU A 311 -10.14 -12.89 2.31
CA LEU A 311 -10.88 -14.03 1.76
C LEU A 311 -10.06 -15.30 1.96
N VAL A 312 -10.75 -16.39 2.26
CA VAL A 312 -10.15 -17.72 2.43
C VAL A 312 -10.73 -18.65 1.37
N LYS A 313 -9.89 -19.38 0.67
CA LYS A 313 -10.34 -20.37 -0.31
C LYS A 313 -10.70 -21.67 0.40
N GLU A 314 -11.97 -22.04 0.33
CA GLU A 314 -12.51 -23.33 0.80
C GLU A 314 -12.95 -24.12 -0.44
N SER A 315 -12.19 -25.16 -0.81
CA SER A 315 -12.33 -25.86 -2.10
C SER A 315 -12.20 -24.88 -3.29
N ASP A 316 -13.20 -24.81 -4.17
CA ASP A 316 -13.20 -23.91 -5.34
C ASP A 316 -13.93 -22.59 -5.08
N GLN A 317 -14.29 -22.30 -3.83
CA GLN A 317 -15.08 -21.11 -3.47
C GLN A 317 -14.31 -20.20 -2.53
N TRP A 318 -14.41 -18.89 -2.77
CA TRP A 318 -13.93 -17.88 -1.84
C TRP A 318 -14.98 -17.62 -0.76
N ILE A 319 -14.56 -17.70 0.49
CA ILE A 319 -15.41 -17.37 1.64
C ILE A 319 -14.80 -16.22 2.43
N ARG A 320 -15.69 -15.40 2.99
CA ARG A 320 -15.35 -14.21 3.76
C ARG A 320 -14.70 -14.63 5.07
N ALA A 321 -13.54 -14.09 5.42
CA ALA A 321 -12.85 -14.47 6.65
C ALA A 321 -13.71 -14.23 7.90
N SER A 322 -14.60 -13.23 7.89
CA SER A 322 -15.58 -12.96 8.94
C SER A 322 -16.49 -14.14 9.28
N GLN A 323 -16.72 -15.06 8.33
CA GLN A 323 -17.48 -16.29 8.57
C GLN A 323 -16.70 -17.33 9.40
N LEU A 324 -15.37 -17.21 9.45
CA LEU A 324 -14.47 -18.12 10.18
C LEU A 324 -13.85 -17.46 11.42
N PHE A 325 -13.84 -16.12 11.47
CA PHE A 325 -12.97 -15.35 12.32
C PHE A 325 -13.70 -14.15 12.94
N ASN A 326 -13.54 -13.95 14.24
CA ASN A 326 -14.07 -12.80 14.96
C ASN A 326 -13.04 -11.68 14.99
N TRP A 327 -13.25 -10.67 14.13
CA TRP A 327 -12.35 -9.52 14.00
C TRP A 327 -12.19 -8.73 15.30
N SER A 328 -13.30 -8.40 15.98
CA SER A 328 -13.26 -7.63 17.22
C SER A 328 -12.46 -8.35 18.32
N LYS A 329 -12.57 -9.68 18.41
CA LYS A 329 -11.79 -10.49 19.35
C LYS A 329 -10.30 -10.46 19.00
N PHE A 330 -9.96 -10.58 17.72
CA PHE A 330 -8.58 -10.45 17.24
C PHE A 330 -7.99 -9.10 17.59
N SER A 331 -8.67 -8.01 17.22
CA SER A 331 -8.21 -6.64 17.50
C SER A 331 -7.96 -6.43 18.99
N ASN A 332 -8.88 -6.87 19.85
CA ASN A 332 -8.72 -6.78 21.30
C ASN A 332 -7.52 -7.58 21.84
N LEU A 333 -7.27 -8.79 21.33
CA LEU A 333 -6.13 -9.62 21.74
C LEU A 333 -4.81 -9.07 21.20
N ALA A 334 -4.81 -8.60 19.95
CA ALA A 334 -3.67 -7.98 19.31
C ALA A 334 -3.24 -6.72 20.06
N LEU A 335 -4.18 -5.82 20.37
CA LEU A 335 -3.94 -4.59 21.13
C LEU A 335 -3.33 -4.84 22.52
N LYS A 336 -3.73 -5.93 23.19
CA LYS A 336 -3.23 -6.31 24.53
C LYS A 336 -1.90 -7.07 24.50
N SER A 337 -1.39 -7.39 23.31
CA SER A 337 -0.12 -8.09 23.16
C SER A 337 1.05 -7.21 23.60
N LYS A 338 2.17 -7.83 23.97
CA LYS A 338 3.43 -7.12 24.28
C LYS A 338 4.38 -7.26 23.10
N ARG A 339 5.20 -6.23 22.86
CA ARG A 339 6.31 -6.30 21.89
C ARG A 339 7.20 -7.49 22.25
N ILE A 340 7.43 -8.37 21.28
CA ILE A 340 8.39 -9.47 21.36
C ILE A 340 9.41 -9.22 20.28
N THR A 341 10.70 -9.42 20.52
CA THR A 341 11.76 -9.25 19.50
C THR A 341 12.12 -10.58 18.84
N ASP A 342 12.06 -11.69 19.59
CA ASP A 342 12.32 -13.03 19.08
C ASP A 342 11.27 -13.48 18.05
N ARG A 343 11.72 -13.81 16.84
CA ARG A 343 10.83 -14.14 15.70
C ARG A 343 10.02 -15.42 15.92
N LYS A 344 10.58 -16.44 16.58
CA LYS A 344 9.89 -17.71 16.81
C LYS A 344 8.73 -17.52 17.79
N ARG A 345 8.99 -16.84 18.91
CA ARG A 345 7.96 -16.45 19.89
C ARG A 345 6.92 -15.51 19.29
N GLN A 346 7.34 -14.49 18.52
CA GLN A 346 6.39 -13.62 17.80
C GLN A 346 5.39 -14.42 16.96
N ARG A 347 5.88 -15.36 16.13
CA ARG A 347 5.01 -16.20 15.29
C ARG A 347 4.08 -17.07 16.12
N ALA A 348 4.59 -17.73 17.16
CA ALA A 348 3.78 -18.58 18.03
C ALA A 348 2.64 -17.80 18.71
N TYR A 349 2.94 -16.60 19.25
CA TYR A 349 1.94 -15.74 19.87
C TYR A 349 0.91 -15.22 18.85
N LEU A 350 1.35 -14.85 17.64
CA LEU A 350 0.45 -14.43 16.58
C LEU A 350 -0.51 -15.56 16.18
N TYR A 351 0.01 -16.78 15.98
CA TYR A 351 -0.83 -17.94 15.68
C TYR A 351 -1.81 -18.25 16.82
N MET A 352 -1.40 -18.11 18.08
CA MET A 352 -2.29 -18.26 19.23
C MET A 352 -3.41 -17.20 19.21
N ILE A 353 -3.10 -15.93 18.93
CA ILE A 353 -4.10 -14.86 18.85
C ILE A 353 -5.08 -15.14 17.71
N ILE A 354 -4.59 -15.53 16.54
CA ILE A 354 -5.41 -15.89 15.38
C ILE A 354 -6.32 -17.07 15.74
N PHE A 355 -5.76 -18.16 16.29
CA PHE A 355 -6.50 -19.35 16.68
C PHE A 355 -7.60 -19.05 17.70
N ARG A 356 -7.29 -18.26 18.73
CA ARG A 356 -8.28 -17.84 19.74
C ARG A 356 -9.39 -16.96 19.15
N SER A 357 -9.16 -16.36 17.98
CA SER A 357 -10.11 -15.50 17.30
C SER A 357 -10.98 -16.26 16.28
N LEU A 358 -10.67 -17.52 15.99
CA LEU A 358 -11.53 -18.39 15.19
C LEU A 358 -12.84 -18.71 15.92
N ASN A 359 -13.93 -18.78 15.16
CA ASN A 359 -15.20 -19.32 15.63
C ASN A 359 -15.25 -20.85 15.43
N ARG A 360 -16.37 -21.51 15.79
CA ARG A 360 -16.51 -22.97 15.63
C ARG A 360 -16.28 -23.44 14.19
N ARG A 361 -16.78 -22.69 13.20
CA ARG A 361 -16.58 -22.99 11.77
C ARG A 361 -15.11 -22.82 11.37
N GLY A 362 -14.45 -21.76 11.84
CA GLY A 362 -13.03 -21.51 11.59
C GLY A 362 -12.11 -22.59 12.17
N VAL A 363 -12.40 -23.09 13.37
CA VAL A 363 -11.66 -24.21 13.97
C VAL A 363 -11.85 -25.50 13.14
N ALA A 364 -13.09 -25.81 12.76
CA ALA A 364 -13.39 -26.97 11.91
C ALA A 364 -12.70 -26.87 10.53
N PHE A 365 -12.72 -25.68 9.92
CA PHE A 365 -12.01 -25.40 8.67
C PHE A 365 -10.51 -25.68 8.82
N LEU A 366 -9.86 -25.10 9.84
CA LEU A 366 -8.43 -25.29 10.08
C LEU A 366 -8.05 -26.76 10.29
N ILE A 367 -8.85 -27.51 11.07
CA ILE A 367 -8.63 -28.95 11.28
C ILE A 367 -8.71 -29.71 9.96
N ARG A 368 -9.73 -29.46 9.14
CA ARG A 368 -9.86 -30.09 7.80
C ARG A 368 -8.67 -29.77 6.90
N SER A 369 -8.23 -28.51 6.86
CA SER A 369 -7.06 -28.10 6.09
C SER A 369 -5.80 -28.87 6.51
N ILE A 370 -5.56 -29.00 7.82
CA ILE A 370 -4.42 -29.78 8.35
C ILE A 370 -4.54 -31.26 8.01
N MET A 371 -5.72 -31.89 8.22
CA MET A 371 -5.94 -33.31 7.93
C MET A 371 -5.73 -33.66 6.45
N HIS A 372 -6.07 -32.74 5.54
CA HIS A 372 -5.88 -32.93 4.11
C HIS A 372 -4.52 -32.45 3.59
N GLY A 373 -3.61 -32.02 4.48
CA GLY A 373 -2.30 -31.49 4.08
C GLY A 373 -2.35 -30.19 3.27
N ASN A 374 -3.51 -29.52 3.25
CA ASN A 374 -3.74 -28.33 2.45
C ASN A 374 -3.47 -27.08 3.30
N THR A 375 -2.58 -26.21 2.83
CA THR A 375 -2.44 -24.88 3.43
C THR A 375 -3.58 -24.00 2.92
N PRO A 376 -4.39 -23.38 3.81
CA PRO A 376 -5.44 -22.47 3.38
C PRO A 376 -4.87 -21.36 2.50
N ARG A 377 -5.41 -21.19 1.30
CA ARG A 377 -5.12 -20.02 0.48
C ARG A 377 -5.88 -18.83 1.05
N ILE A 378 -5.15 -17.76 1.33
CA ILE A 378 -5.69 -16.51 1.85
C ILE A 378 -5.40 -15.44 0.81
N MET A 379 -6.43 -14.71 0.40
CA MET A 379 -6.33 -13.52 -0.43
C MET A 379 -6.53 -12.29 0.45
N LEU A 380 -5.66 -11.30 0.31
CA LEU A 380 -5.81 -9.99 0.93
C LEU A 380 -6.21 -8.97 -0.14
N ILE A 381 -7.37 -8.34 0.01
CA ILE A 381 -7.76 -7.16 -0.77
C ILE A 381 -7.58 -5.94 0.12
N GLY A 382 -6.66 -5.05 -0.24
CA GLY A 382 -6.39 -3.81 0.48
C GLY A 382 -6.96 -2.61 -0.27
N ALA A 383 -7.64 -1.73 0.44
CA ALA A 383 -8.05 -0.42 -0.04
C ALA A 383 -7.29 0.65 0.74
N GLY A 384 -6.51 1.46 0.04
CA GLY A 384 -5.72 2.55 0.62
C GLY A 384 -5.83 3.81 -0.22
N ALA A 385 -5.56 4.96 0.41
CA ALA A 385 -5.40 6.23 -0.29
C ALA A 385 -4.13 6.90 0.21
N PHE A 386 -3.38 7.58 -0.64
CA PHE A 386 -2.23 8.35 -0.16
C PHE A 386 -2.74 9.48 0.72
N MET A 387 -1.88 10.01 1.58
CA MET A 387 -2.26 11.19 2.32
C MET A 387 -2.49 12.34 1.35
N ARG A 388 -3.60 13.04 1.56
CA ARG A 388 -3.90 14.27 0.84
C ARG A 388 -2.75 15.24 1.01
N THR A 389 -2.30 15.77 -0.10
CA THR A 389 -1.16 16.67 -0.15
C THR A 389 -1.55 18.10 0.22
N ASP A 390 -2.81 18.46 0.07
CA ASP A 390 -3.38 19.71 0.54
C ASP A 390 -3.81 19.68 2.01
N PHE A 391 -3.76 18.52 2.66
CA PHE A 391 -3.96 18.31 4.10
C PHE A 391 -3.02 17.21 4.63
N PRO A 392 -1.70 17.48 4.74
CA PRO A 392 -0.76 16.50 5.26
C PRO A 392 -0.91 16.36 6.79
N ASP A 393 -1.72 15.41 7.24
CA ASP A 393 -1.96 15.10 8.66
C ASP A 393 -0.70 14.52 9.33
N MET A 394 -0.12 15.29 10.26
CA MET A 394 1.10 14.91 10.98
C MET A 394 0.91 13.66 11.85
N SER A 395 -0.28 13.47 12.46
CA SER A 395 -0.60 12.27 13.26
C SER A 395 -0.52 11.00 12.41
N ARG A 396 -1.07 11.06 11.18
CA ARG A 396 -1.00 9.97 10.22
C ARG A 396 0.44 9.68 9.79
N MET A 397 1.23 10.72 9.49
CA MET A 397 2.63 10.55 9.06
C MET A 397 3.54 9.96 10.14
N GLN A 398 3.35 10.36 11.40
CA GLN A 398 4.15 9.86 12.52
C GLN A 398 3.96 8.35 12.74
N ARG A 399 2.79 7.82 12.37
CA ARG A 399 2.38 6.41 12.51
C ARG A 399 2.58 5.55 11.26
N CYS A 400 3.27 6.08 10.24
CA CYS A 400 3.51 5.33 9.01
C CYS A 400 4.44 4.14 9.28
N VAL A 401 4.04 2.94 8.84
CA VAL A 401 4.81 1.69 8.97
C VAL A 401 5.61 1.36 7.70
N SER A 402 5.60 2.29 6.75
CA SER A 402 6.33 2.19 5.48
C SER A 402 7.31 3.34 5.35
N ALA A 403 8.51 3.05 4.86
CA ALA A 403 9.53 4.05 4.64
C ALA A 403 10.19 3.96 3.27
N VAL A 404 10.76 5.06 2.81
CA VAL A 404 11.63 5.12 1.63
C VAL A 404 13.07 5.31 2.12
N ILE A 405 13.96 4.45 1.65
CA ILE A 405 15.40 4.56 1.92
C ILE A 405 16.05 5.39 0.82
N THR A 406 16.78 6.43 1.22
CA THR A 406 17.58 7.27 0.33
C THR A 406 18.97 7.47 0.93
N GLY A 407 19.95 6.71 0.45
CA GLY A 407 21.29 6.67 1.08
C GLY A 407 21.19 6.18 2.54
N ASP A 408 21.69 6.98 3.47
CA ASP A 408 21.66 6.70 4.90
C ASP A 408 20.38 7.20 5.61
N CYS A 409 19.45 7.80 4.87
CA CYS A 409 18.19 8.33 5.42
C CYS A 409 17.02 7.36 5.22
N CYS A 410 16.13 7.33 6.20
CA CYS A 410 14.88 6.56 6.17
C CYS A 410 13.70 7.52 6.50
N ASN A 411 12.93 7.89 5.47
CA ASN A 411 11.77 8.78 5.63
C ASN A 411 10.48 7.98 5.55
N SER A 412 9.45 8.34 6.33
CA SER A 412 8.14 7.70 6.14
C SER A 412 7.63 7.95 4.73
N LEU A 413 6.87 7.00 4.17
CA LEU A 413 6.43 7.07 2.78
C LEU A 413 5.68 8.37 2.44
N CYS A 414 4.75 8.77 3.31
CA CYS A 414 3.98 10.00 3.13
C CYS A 414 4.85 11.26 3.29
N ASP A 415 5.84 11.25 4.19
CA ASP A 415 6.76 12.38 4.35
C ASP A 415 7.69 12.53 3.14
N TYR A 416 8.18 11.41 2.59
CA TYR A 416 8.95 11.41 1.36
C TYR A 416 8.19 12.08 0.20
N TYR A 417 6.91 11.72 -0.01
CA TYR A 417 6.09 12.36 -1.04
C TYR A 417 5.78 13.83 -0.75
N ARG A 418 5.54 14.19 0.52
CA ARG A 418 5.41 15.60 0.95
C ARG A 418 6.64 16.42 0.59
N GLN A 419 7.84 15.88 0.82
CA GLN A 419 9.10 16.54 0.46
C GLN A 419 9.24 16.71 -1.06
N GLN A 420 8.83 15.73 -1.87
CA GLN A 420 8.87 15.85 -3.33
C GLN A 420 8.03 17.03 -3.86
N MET A 421 6.92 17.35 -3.21
CA MET A 421 6.11 18.53 -3.56
C MET A 421 6.84 19.85 -3.34
N THR A 422 7.57 19.96 -2.22
CA THR A 422 8.34 21.18 -1.95
C THR A 422 9.44 21.41 -2.99
N LYS A 423 9.92 20.35 -3.64
CA LYS A 423 10.91 20.41 -4.72
C LYS A 423 10.30 20.71 -6.10
N THR A 424 8.99 20.50 -6.27
CA THR A 424 8.29 20.59 -7.57
C THR A 424 7.34 21.78 -7.67
N GLN A 425 7.26 22.67 -6.67
CA GLN A 425 6.67 23.99 -6.90
C GLN A 425 7.52 24.70 -7.96
N PRO A 426 6.95 25.03 -9.15
CA PRO A 426 7.66 25.87 -10.09
C PRO A 426 7.98 27.17 -9.38
N THR A 427 9.23 27.62 -9.45
CA THR A 427 9.49 29.05 -9.39
C THR A 427 8.59 29.65 -10.46
N ILE A 428 7.61 30.46 -10.02
CA ILE A 428 6.87 31.34 -10.91
C ILE A 428 7.93 32.29 -11.48
N HIS A 429 8.57 31.89 -12.57
CA HIS A 429 9.32 32.81 -13.39
C HIS A 429 8.27 33.74 -13.99
N ASN A 430 8.25 34.97 -13.48
CA ASN A 430 7.60 36.09 -14.09
C ASN A 430 8.03 36.14 -15.56
N HIS A 431 7.20 35.63 -16.47
CA HIS A 431 7.18 36.13 -17.82
C HIS A 431 6.50 37.50 -17.76
N SER A 432 7.29 38.50 -17.41
CA SER A 432 7.00 39.88 -17.78
C SER A 432 7.00 39.96 -19.30
N ILE A 433 5.83 40.31 -19.81
CA ILE A 433 5.62 40.81 -21.17
C ILE A 433 6.60 41.94 -21.43
N ALA A 434 7.47 41.75 -22.42
CA ALA A 434 8.08 42.78 -23.27
C ALA A 434 8.61 42.11 -24.54
#